data_AF-A0A7C7KSZ4-F1
#
_entry.id   AF-A0A7C7KSZ4-F1
#
_cell.length_a   1.000
_cell.length_b   1.000
_cell.length_c   1.000
_cell.angle_alpha   90.00
_cell.angle_beta   90.00
_cell.angle_gamma   90.00
#
_symmetry.space_group_name_H-M   'P 1'
#
loop_
_entity.id
_entity.type
_entity.pdbx_description
1 polymer ?
#
loop_
_entity_poly.entity_id
_entity_poly.type
_entity_poly.pdbx_seq_one_letter_code
_entity_poly.pdbx_strand_id
1 'polypeptide(L)'
;MSSKEEIERMVNQWLRFVEELMRNEGLPIVPDEKTGDPIWVDVRDMRFKYLIPVKRIKKFFDGLREGKVYATKCPVKGIYYFPPQADCPACMDENVEWVEIKGEGEDRKSV
;
A
#
# COMPACT_ATOMS: atom_id res chain seq x y z
N MET A 1 4.44 11.30 -20.04
CA MET A 1 5.15 10.23 -19.32
C MET A 1 4.17 9.62 -18.34
N SER A 2 4.24 8.31 -18.08
CA SER A 2 3.37 7.68 -17.08
C SER A 2 3.80 8.16 -15.69
N SER A 3 2.86 8.38 -14.75
CA SER A 3 3.18 8.74 -13.36
C SER A 3 4.16 7.76 -12.70
N LYS A 4 4.18 6.50 -13.15
CA LYS A 4 5.15 5.49 -12.72
C LYS A 4 6.58 5.85 -13.14
N GLU A 5 6.78 6.28 -14.38
CA GLU A 5 8.10 6.61 -14.93
C GLU A 5 8.71 7.84 -14.25
N GLU A 6 7.86 8.80 -13.85
CA GLU A 6 8.26 9.99 -13.10
C GLU A 6 8.74 9.64 -11.69
N ILE A 7 7.98 8.79 -10.98
CA ILE A 7 8.36 8.26 -9.66
C ILE A 7 9.67 7.48 -9.74
N GLU A 8 9.81 6.60 -10.73
CA GLU A 8 11.05 5.84 -10.92
C GLU A 8 12.25 6.77 -11.18
N ARG A 9 12.09 7.85 -11.95
CA ARG A 9 13.16 8.84 -12.13
C ARG A 9 13.53 9.54 -10.83
N MET A 10 12.54 10.01 -10.06
CA MET A 10 12.79 10.68 -8.78
C MET A 10 13.52 9.77 -7.79
N VAL A 11 13.07 8.53 -7.64
CA VAL A 11 13.71 7.54 -6.75
C VAL A 11 15.14 7.28 -7.19
N ASN A 12 15.38 7.06 -8.48
CA ASN A 12 16.73 6.82 -9.00
C ASN A 12 17.66 8.03 -8.79
N GLN A 13 17.15 9.26 -8.92
CA GLN A 13 17.94 10.46 -8.69
C GLN A 13 18.30 10.60 -7.20
N TRP A 14 17.36 10.35 -6.30
CA TRP A 14 17.60 10.36 -4.87
C TRP A 14 18.60 9.27 -4.44
N LEU A 15 18.47 8.05 -4.95
CA LEU A 15 19.42 6.96 -4.67
C LEU A 15 20.85 7.33 -5.05
N ARG A 16 21.05 7.97 -6.22
CA ARG A 16 22.39 8.44 -6.64
C ARG A 16 22.96 9.49 -5.69
N PHE A 17 22.12 10.40 -5.21
CA PHE A 17 22.53 11.41 -4.24
C PHE A 17 22.96 10.77 -2.91
N VAL A 18 22.19 9.81 -2.40
CA VAL A 18 22.57 9.06 -1.19
C VAL A 18 23.89 8.32 -1.40
N GLU A 19 24.06 7.64 -2.53
CA GLU A 19 25.32 6.93 -2.85
C GLU A 19 26.54 7.88 -2.89
N GLU A 20 26.37 9.09 -3.40
CA GLU A 20 27.43 10.11 -3.44
C GLU A 20 27.77 10.64 -2.03
N LEU A 21 26.76 10.94 -1.21
CA LEU A 21 26.97 11.32 0.19
C LEU A 21 27.65 10.22 0.99
N MET A 22 27.21 8.97 0.84
CA MET A 22 27.82 7.80 1.47
C MET A 22 29.30 7.65 1.10
N ARG A 23 29.66 7.94 -0.16
CA ARG A 23 31.04 7.89 -0.64
C ARG A 23 31.93 8.94 0.02
N ASN A 24 31.39 10.11 0.33
CA ASN A 24 32.14 11.24 0.88
C ASN A 24 32.25 11.18 2.42
N GLU A 25 31.15 10.92 3.12
CA GLU A 25 31.07 10.93 4.59
C GLU A 25 31.41 9.56 5.23
N GLY A 26 31.43 8.49 4.43
CA GLY A 26 31.73 7.13 4.90
C GLY A 26 30.62 6.46 5.73
N LEU A 27 29.50 7.15 5.95
CA LEU A 27 28.33 6.65 6.68
C LEU A 27 27.04 6.93 5.87
N PRO A 28 26.03 6.03 5.94
CA PRO A 28 24.74 6.24 5.27
C PRO A 28 23.82 7.14 6.10
N ILE A 29 24.24 8.38 6.32
CA ILE A 29 23.46 9.37 7.06
C ILE A 29 23.21 10.58 6.16
N VAL A 30 21.94 10.96 6.00
CA VAL A 30 21.53 12.13 5.23
C VAL A 30 20.75 13.11 6.12
N PRO A 31 20.88 14.43 5.94
CA PRO A 31 20.10 15.39 6.71
C PRO A 31 18.64 15.41 6.24
N ASP A 32 17.68 15.47 7.17
CA ASP A 32 16.28 15.72 6.87
C ASP A 32 16.10 17.10 6.21
N GLU A 33 15.34 17.17 5.12
CA GLU A 33 15.17 18.41 4.34
C GLU A 33 14.47 19.53 5.14
N LYS A 34 13.63 19.18 6.12
CA LYS A 34 12.84 20.15 6.89
C LYS A 34 13.48 20.48 8.23
N THR A 35 14.01 19.48 8.94
CA THR A 35 14.50 19.64 10.31
C THR A 35 16.02 19.66 10.40
N GLY A 36 16.73 19.13 9.40
CA GLY A 36 18.18 18.93 9.45
C GLY A 36 18.64 17.76 10.32
N ASP A 37 17.69 16.98 10.87
CA ASP A 37 18.02 15.82 11.71
C ASP A 37 18.71 14.71 10.88
N PRO A 38 19.67 13.97 11.46
CA PRO A 38 20.33 12.88 10.75
C PRO A 38 19.39 11.69 10.53
N ILE A 39 19.18 11.32 9.27
CA ILE A 39 18.42 10.13 8.85
C ILE A 39 19.41 9.04 8.44
N TRP A 40 19.28 7.87 9.06
CA TRP A 40 19.95 6.66 8.60
C TRP A 40 19.28 6.12 7.34
N VAL A 41 20.04 5.96 6.26
CA VAL A 41 19.56 5.35 5.01
C VAL A 41 19.91 3.87 5.00
N ASP A 42 18.91 3.02 4.71
CA ASP A 42 19.16 1.60 4.56
C ASP A 42 20.10 1.36 3.36
N VAL A 43 21.11 0.52 3.57
CA VAL A 43 22.11 0.15 2.56
C VAL A 43 21.69 -1.09 1.76
N ARG A 44 20.55 -1.70 2.08
CA ARG A 44 20.04 -2.89 1.40
C ARG A 44 18.65 -2.64 0.82
N ASP A 45 18.53 -2.85 -0.49
CA ASP A 45 17.22 -2.94 -1.14
C ASP A 45 16.60 -4.32 -0.85
N MET A 46 15.42 -4.32 -0.22
CA MET A 46 14.58 -5.50 -0.04
C MET A 46 13.43 -5.50 -1.04
N ARG A 47 13.62 -6.24 -2.14
CA ARG A 47 12.55 -6.51 -3.11
C ARG A 47 11.63 -7.62 -2.60
N PHE A 48 10.51 -7.23 -2.02
CA PHE A 48 9.53 -8.19 -1.53
C PHE A 48 8.62 -8.72 -2.63
N LYS A 49 8.55 -10.05 -2.76
CA LYS A 49 7.48 -10.75 -3.49
C LYS A 49 6.70 -11.57 -2.49
N TYR A 50 5.39 -11.33 -2.40
CA TYR A 50 4.54 -12.01 -1.43
C TYR A 50 3.67 -13.07 -2.12
N LEU A 51 3.54 -14.21 -1.46
CA LEU A 51 2.56 -15.26 -1.76
C LEU A 51 1.54 -15.25 -0.62
N ILE A 52 0.43 -14.54 -0.80
CA ILE A 52 -0.60 -14.40 0.23
C ILE A 52 -1.74 -15.38 -0.09
N PRO A 53 -2.08 -16.34 0.80
CA PRO A 53 -3.23 -17.21 0.60
C PRO A 53 -4.53 -16.42 0.59
N VAL A 54 -5.26 -16.47 -0.53
CA VAL A 54 -6.51 -15.70 -0.72
C VAL A 54 -7.77 -16.51 -0.43
N LYS A 55 -7.66 -17.73 0.12
CA LYS A 55 -8.80 -18.64 0.30
C LYS A 55 -9.99 -18.00 1.03
N ARG A 56 -9.74 -17.27 2.13
CA ARG A 56 -10.79 -16.65 2.96
C ARG A 56 -11.44 -15.41 2.32
N ILE A 57 -10.79 -14.84 1.30
CA ILE A 57 -11.30 -13.69 0.53
C ILE A 57 -11.53 -14.04 -0.95
N LYS A 58 -11.64 -15.33 -1.28
CA LYS A 58 -11.71 -15.82 -2.66
C LYS A 58 -12.88 -15.21 -3.44
N LYS A 59 -14.01 -14.96 -2.77
CA LYS A 59 -15.20 -14.33 -3.35
C LYS A 59 -14.91 -12.96 -3.99
N PHE A 60 -13.97 -12.19 -3.43
CA PHE A 60 -13.55 -10.92 -4.03
C PHE A 60 -12.94 -11.13 -5.41
N PHE A 61 -11.94 -12.01 -5.51
CA PHE A 61 -11.25 -12.29 -6.77
C PHE A 61 -12.15 -13.00 -7.80
N ASP A 62 -13.06 -13.86 -7.34
CA ASP A 62 -14.08 -14.45 -8.21
C ASP A 62 -15.02 -13.37 -8.77
N GLY A 63 -15.49 -12.46 -7.91
CA GLY A 63 -16.29 -11.32 -8.33
C GLY A 63 -15.57 -10.45 -9.37
N LEU A 64 -14.29 -10.13 -9.14
CA LEU A 64 -13.51 -9.33 -10.11
C LEU A 64 -13.45 -9.99 -11.49
N ARG A 65 -13.32 -11.33 -11.56
CA ARG A 65 -13.37 -12.06 -12.84
C ARG A 65 -14.73 -11.97 -13.53
N GLU A 66 -15.80 -11.78 -12.76
CA GLU A 66 -17.17 -11.60 -13.24
C GLU A 66 -17.54 -10.12 -13.47
N GLY A 67 -16.62 -9.18 -13.29
CA GLY A 67 -16.92 -7.74 -13.38
C GLY A 67 -17.71 -7.18 -12.19
N LYS A 68 -17.72 -7.89 -11.05
CA LYS A 68 -18.36 -7.46 -9.80
C LYS A 68 -17.32 -7.06 -8.77
N VAL A 69 -17.64 -6.06 -7.96
CA VAL A 69 -16.79 -5.61 -6.86
C VAL A 69 -17.47 -5.95 -5.54
N TYR A 70 -16.74 -6.57 -4.62
CA TYR A 70 -17.25 -6.94 -3.30
C TYR A 70 -16.44 -6.27 -2.19
N ALA A 71 -17.13 -5.94 -1.09
CA ALA A 71 -16.57 -5.55 0.20
C ALA A 71 -17.09 -6.47 1.30
N THR A 72 -16.51 -6.38 2.49
CA THR A 72 -17.06 -7.01 3.70
C THR A 72 -17.55 -5.97 4.69
N LYS A 73 -18.64 -6.28 5.39
CA LYS A 73 -19.22 -5.47 6.47
C LYS A 73 -19.17 -6.26 7.76
N CYS A 74 -18.68 -5.63 8.82
CA CYS A 74 -18.76 -6.21 10.16
C CYS A 74 -20.19 -6.02 10.71
N PRO A 75 -20.93 -7.07 11.11
CA PRO A 75 -22.26 -6.93 11.69
C PRO A 75 -22.21 -6.30 13.09
N VAL A 76 -21.13 -6.50 13.84
CA VAL A 76 -20.95 -5.95 15.20
C VAL A 76 -20.63 -4.45 15.18
N LYS A 77 -19.78 -4.00 14.25
CA LYS A 77 -19.32 -2.60 14.17
C LYS A 77 -20.04 -1.77 13.11
N GLY A 78 -20.71 -2.42 12.16
CA GLY A 78 -21.33 -1.75 11.00
C GLY A 78 -20.33 -1.18 9.98
N ILE A 79 -19.02 -1.43 10.16
CA ILE A 79 -17.94 -0.89 9.32
C ILE A 79 -17.77 -1.74 8.07
N TYR A 80 -17.62 -1.07 6.91
CA TYR A 80 -17.27 -1.69 5.64
C TYR A 80 -15.76 -1.66 5.42
N TYR A 81 -15.22 -2.72 4.84
CA TYR A 81 -13.81 -2.83 4.48
C TYR A 81 -13.65 -3.10 2.99
N PHE A 82 -12.80 -2.28 2.37
CA PHE A 82 -12.33 -2.46 1.00
C PHE A 82 -10.81 -2.14 0.95
N PRO A 83 -9.95 -3.08 0.51
CA PRO A 83 -10.25 -4.45 0.09
C PRO A 83 -10.90 -5.29 1.22
N PRO A 84 -11.71 -6.31 0.88
CA PRO A 84 -12.46 -7.09 1.86
C PRO A 84 -11.52 -7.83 2.82
N GLN A 85 -11.87 -7.81 4.11
CA GLN A 85 -11.16 -8.51 5.19
C GLN A 85 -11.94 -9.77 5.58
N ALA A 86 -11.20 -10.84 5.92
CA ALA A 86 -11.78 -12.11 6.36
C ALA A 86 -12.31 -12.07 7.80
N ASP A 87 -11.73 -11.20 8.62
CA ASP A 87 -12.13 -10.90 10.00
C ASP A 87 -12.24 -9.38 10.13
N CYS A 88 -13.07 -8.88 11.05
CA CYS A 88 -13.11 -7.46 11.34
C CYS A 88 -11.82 -7.02 12.05
N PRO A 89 -11.00 -6.11 11.49
CA PRO A 89 -9.80 -5.61 12.16
C PRO A 89 -10.07 -4.89 13.50
N ALA A 90 -11.28 -4.39 13.70
CA ALA A 90 -11.64 -3.62 14.91
C ALA A 90 -12.14 -4.49 16.07
N CYS A 91 -12.69 -5.68 15.83
CA CYS A 91 -13.22 -6.55 16.88
C CYS A 91 -12.89 -8.04 16.74
N MET A 92 -12.11 -8.40 15.71
CA MET A 92 -11.66 -9.76 15.41
C MET A 92 -12.79 -10.77 15.15
N ASP A 93 -14.02 -10.30 14.92
CA ASP A 93 -15.13 -11.18 14.55
C ASP A 93 -14.96 -11.69 13.11
N GLU A 94 -15.05 -13.00 12.92
CA GLU A 94 -14.92 -13.67 11.63
C GLU A 94 -16.24 -13.70 10.83
N ASN A 95 -17.37 -13.39 11.47
CA ASN A 95 -18.70 -13.41 10.85
C ASN A 95 -18.95 -12.12 10.06
N VAL A 96 -18.19 -11.91 8.99
CA VAL A 96 -18.35 -10.76 8.10
C VAL A 96 -19.40 -11.00 7.02
N GLU A 97 -20.18 -9.96 6.71
CA GLU A 97 -21.17 -9.99 5.65
C GLU A 97 -20.56 -9.53 4.32
N TRP A 98 -20.82 -10.28 3.25
CA TRP A 98 -20.35 -9.90 1.91
C TRP A 98 -21.35 -8.99 1.21
N VAL A 99 -20.89 -7.83 0.76
CA VAL A 99 -21.71 -6.82 0.11
C VAL A 99 -21.16 -6.51 -1.28
N GLU A 100 -22.01 -6.57 -2.29
CA GLU A 100 -21.66 -6.13 -3.64
C GLU A 100 -21.68 -4.61 -3.71
N ILE A 101 -20.59 -4.01 -4.15
CA ILE A 101 -20.52 -2.58 -4.44
C ILE A 101 -21.04 -2.39 -5.87
N LYS A 102 -22.07 -1.56 -6.00
CA LYS A 102 -22.69 -1.19 -7.28
C LYS A 102 -22.49 0.29 -7.55
N GLY A 103 -22.53 0.68 -8.82
CA GLY A 103 -22.39 2.06 -9.26
C GLY A 103 -20.94 2.43 -9.58
N GLU A 104 -20.71 3.75 -9.66
CA GLU A 104 -19.42 4.32 -10.04
C GLU A 104 -18.65 4.80 -8.80
N GLY A 105 -17.33 4.75 -8.87
CA GLY A 105 -16.43 5.30 -7.85
C GLY A 105 -15.89 6.67 -8.28
N GLU A 106 -15.63 7.52 -7.31
CA GLU A 106 -15.00 8.83 -7.53
C GLU A 106 -13.57 8.83 -6.96
N ASP A 107 -12.60 9.30 -7.74
CA ASP A 107 -11.26 9.56 -7.22
C ASP A 107 -11.27 10.87 -6.43
N ARG A 108 -11.22 10.75 -5.10
CA ARG A 108 -11.23 11.91 -4.19
C ARG A 108 -9.88 12.62 -4.08
N LYS A 109 -8.82 12.19 -4.78
CA LYS A 109 -7.48 12.82 -4.71
C LYS A 109 -7.27 13.99 -5.70
N SER A 110 -8.32 14.69 -6.11
CA SER A 110 -8.24 15.79 -7.09
C SER A 110 -8.68 17.17 -6.55
N VAL A 111 -8.60 17.41 -5.23
CA VAL A 111 -8.83 18.73 -4.61
C VAL A 111 -7.57 19.23 -3.93
#